data_AF-A0A060BQ04-F1
#
_entry.id   AF-A0A060BQ04-F1
#
_cell.length_a   1.000
_cell.length_b   1.000
_cell.length_c   1.000
_cell.angle_alpha   90.00
_cell.angle_beta   90.00
_cell.angle_gamma   90.00
#
_symmetry.space_group_name_H-M   'P 1'
#
loop_
_entity.id
_entity.type
_entity.pdbx_description
1 polymer ?
#
loop_
_entity_poly.entity_id
_entity_poly.type
_entity_poly.pdbx_seq_one_letter_code
_entity_poly.pdbx_strand_id
1 'polypeptide(L)'
;AKAGGMKMGLYYSMLDWHHPQYGTDLDGYVDNVLFGQVRELCTNYGDLACVWFDGEWDYPAATWKANELVSMINALQPSALVNDRLGAGERGVSRICDFYTREQPSEIDVPMGFKAGRPCRGKRA
;
A
#
# COMPACT_ATOMS: atom_id res chain seq x y z
N ALA A 1 4.37 15.54 13.41
CA ALA A 1 5.05 15.31 12.12
C ALA A 1 5.19 16.55 11.23
N LYS A 2 4.28 17.55 11.25
CA LYS A 2 4.37 18.77 10.42
C LYS A 2 5.40 19.83 10.88
N ALA A 3 6.47 19.46 11.59
CA ALA A 3 7.55 20.38 11.94
C ALA A 3 8.75 20.13 11.00
N GLY A 4 9.15 21.13 10.22
CA GLY A 4 10.39 21.10 9.42
C GLY A 4 10.28 20.78 7.92
N GLY A 5 9.09 20.90 7.30
CA GLY A 5 8.95 20.71 5.85
C GLY A 5 9.06 19.25 5.36
N MET A 6 9.11 18.29 6.28
CA MET A 6 9.12 16.87 5.96
C MET A 6 7.77 16.40 5.41
N LYS A 7 7.82 15.52 4.42
CA LYS A 7 6.65 14.83 3.87
C LYS A 7 6.22 13.72 4.83
N MET A 8 4.91 13.60 5.08
CA MET A 8 4.37 12.58 5.96
C MET A 8 3.96 11.34 5.16
N GLY A 9 4.41 10.17 5.59
CA GLY A 9 3.95 8.88 5.06
C GLY A 9 3.45 7.99 6.20
N LEU A 10 2.59 7.03 5.88
CA LEU A 10 2.05 6.07 6.83
C LEU A 10 2.46 4.65 6.44
N TYR A 11 2.85 3.85 7.42
CA TYR A 11 2.94 2.39 7.33
C TYR A 11 1.57 1.82 7.72
N TYR A 12 1.07 0.81 7.01
CA TYR A 12 -0.13 0.06 7.38
C TYR A 12 0.07 -1.44 7.11
N SER A 13 -0.12 -2.28 8.13
CA SER A 13 -0.10 -3.73 7.98
C SER A 13 -1.48 -4.23 7.56
N MET A 14 -1.58 -4.90 6.41
CA MET A 14 -2.80 -5.55 5.94
C MET A 14 -3.14 -6.77 6.80
N LEU A 15 -2.11 -7.43 7.32
CA LEU A 15 -2.21 -8.46 8.34
C LEU A 15 -2.53 -7.85 9.70
N ASP A 16 -3.47 -8.46 10.42
CA ASP A 16 -3.81 -8.09 11.78
C ASP A 16 -4.03 -9.33 12.64
N TRP A 17 -3.04 -9.64 13.50
CA TRP A 17 -3.12 -10.76 14.44
C TRP A 17 -4.08 -10.51 15.62
N HIS A 18 -4.51 -9.27 15.83
CA HIS A 18 -5.40 -8.91 16.92
C HIS A 18 -6.87 -8.98 16.50
N HIS A 19 -7.18 -8.57 15.26
CA HIS A 19 -8.57 -8.47 14.83
C HIS A 19 -9.20 -9.86 14.59
N PRO A 20 -10.27 -10.24 15.30
CA PRO A 20 -10.83 -11.59 15.23
C PRO A 20 -11.33 -11.96 13.84
N GLN A 21 -11.85 -10.98 13.07
CA GLN A 21 -12.30 -11.22 11.70
C GLN A 21 -11.16 -11.62 10.75
N TYR A 22 -9.90 -11.26 11.03
CA TYR A 22 -8.78 -11.60 10.14
C TYR A 22 -8.69 -13.11 9.87
N GLY A 23 -8.86 -13.94 10.91
CA GLY A 23 -8.82 -15.39 10.81
C GLY A 23 -10.18 -16.08 10.67
N THR A 24 -11.29 -15.35 10.76
CA THR A 24 -12.65 -15.96 10.80
C THR A 24 -13.60 -15.46 9.71
N ASP A 25 -13.40 -14.25 9.22
CA ASP A 25 -14.22 -13.55 8.21
C ASP A 25 -13.35 -12.51 7.49
N LEU A 26 -12.49 -12.99 6.59
CA LEU A 26 -11.51 -12.14 5.92
C LEU A 26 -12.18 -11.10 5.01
N ASP A 27 -13.27 -11.46 4.31
CA ASP A 27 -13.99 -10.51 3.46
C ASP A 27 -14.58 -9.37 4.30
N GLY A 28 -15.19 -9.68 5.44
CA GLY A 28 -15.69 -8.68 6.38
C GLY A 28 -14.59 -7.82 6.99
N TYR A 29 -13.42 -8.40 7.27
CA TYR A 29 -12.23 -7.64 7.70
C TYR A 29 -11.75 -6.69 6.60
N VAL A 30 -11.64 -7.15 5.35
CA VAL A 30 -11.20 -6.32 4.22
C VAL A 30 -12.17 -5.16 4.01
N ASP A 31 -13.46 -5.42 3.94
CA ASP A 31 -14.46 -4.40 3.60
C ASP A 31 -14.68 -3.37 4.69
N ASN A 32 -14.70 -3.80 5.95
CA ASN A 32 -15.12 -2.93 7.06
C ASN A 32 -13.94 -2.39 7.86
N VAL A 33 -12.88 -3.19 8.04
CA VAL A 33 -11.75 -2.84 8.90
C VAL A 33 -10.63 -2.21 8.06
N LEU A 34 -10.08 -2.94 7.09
CA LEU A 34 -8.98 -2.47 6.25
C LEU A 34 -9.40 -1.21 5.47
N PHE A 35 -10.49 -1.27 4.70
CA PHE A 35 -10.97 -0.11 3.93
C PHE A 35 -11.42 1.03 4.83
N GLY A 36 -12.06 0.73 5.96
CA GLY A 36 -12.50 1.73 6.94
C GLY A 36 -11.32 2.52 7.52
N GLN A 37 -10.31 1.81 8.03
CA GLN A 37 -9.13 2.43 8.63
C GLN A 37 -8.28 3.19 7.60
N VAL A 38 -8.05 2.62 6.42
CA VAL A 38 -7.29 3.32 5.37
C VAL A 38 -8.01 4.60 4.93
N ARG A 39 -9.34 4.57 4.81
CA ARG A 39 -10.14 5.78 4.53
C ARG A 39 -10.02 6.82 5.64
N GLU A 40 -10.11 6.39 6.90
CA GLU A 40 -9.95 7.28 8.07
C GLU A 40 -8.57 7.97 8.05
N LEU A 41 -7.51 7.20 7.83
CA LEU A 41 -6.14 7.71 7.73
C LEU A 41 -6.00 8.72 6.58
N CYS A 42 -6.57 8.41 5.42
CA CYS A 42 -6.55 9.28 4.24
C CYS A 42 -7.43 10.53 4.35
N THR A 43 -8.26 10.67 5.39
CA THR A 43 -9.19 11.81 5.54
C THR A 43 -8.87 12.67 6.75
N ASN A 44 -8.40 12.08 7.85
CA ASN A 44 -8.29 12.77 9.14
C ASN A 44 -6.88 13.27 9.48
N TYR A 45 -5.85 12.85 8.73
CA TYR A 45 -4.44 13.10 9.09
C TYR A 45 -3.74 14.13 8.17
N GLY A 46 -4.50 14.79 7.29
CA GLY A 46 -4.00 15.78 6.34
C GLY A 46 -3.30 15.16 5.13
N ASP A 47 -2.45 15.94 4.46
CA ASP A 47 -1.79 15.51 3.22
C ASP A 47 -0.78 14.39 3.49
N LEU A 48 -1.02 13.24 2.86
CA LEU A 48 -0.11 12.11 2.86
C LEU A 48 0.72 12.13 1.58
N ALA A 49 2.03 11.96 1.74
CA ALA A 49 2.94 11.73 0.61
C ALA A 49 3.04 10.24 0.26
N CYS A 50 2.77 9.34 1.21
CA CYS A 50 2.92 7.91 1.00
C CYS A 50 1.97 7.10 1.90
N VAL A 51 1.40 6.04 1.34
CA VAL A 51 0.79 4.93 2.08
C VAL A 51 1.60 3.68 1.75
N TRP A 52 2.26 3.13 2.76
CA TRP A 52 3.16 1.99 2.64
C TRP A 52 2.51 0.77 3.28
N PHE A 53 2.07 -0.17 2.45
CA PHE A 53 1.48 -1.42 2.89
C PHE A 53 2.55 -2.46 3.21
N ASP A 54 2.20 -3.39 4.09
CA ASP A 54 2.99 -4.57 4.44
C ASP A 54 2.04 -5.66 4.99
N GLY A 55 2.55 -6.86 5.27
CA GLY A 55 1.71 -7.98 5.77
C GLY A 55 0.75 -8.58 4.74
N GLU A 56 0.96 -8.31 3.45
CA GLU A 56 0.13 -8.79 2.33
C GLU A 56 0.26 -10.29 1.99
N TRP A 57 1.12 -11.03 2.71
CA TRP A 57 1.86 -12.19 2.19
C TRP A 57 0.98 -13.44 2.10
N ASP A 58 -0.05 -13.50 2.94
CA ASP A 58 -0.92 -14.65 3.10
C ASP A 58 -1.95 -14.79 1.98
N TYR A 59 -2.26 -13.68 1.27
CA TYR A 59 -3.36 -13.65 0.30
C TYR A 59 -3.02 -12.89 -0.98
N PRO A 60 -3.59 -13.29 -2.14
CA PRO A 60 -3.38 -12.58 -3.40
C PRO A 60 -4.06 -11.21 -3.39
N ALA A 61 -3.62 -10.32 -4.30
CA ALA A 61 -4.12 -8.94 -4.40
C ALA A 61 -5.64 -8.84 -4.60
N ALA A 62 -6.26 -9.84 -5.22
CA ALA A 62 -7.70 -9.91 -5.40
C ALA A 62 -8.46 -10.06 -4.06
N THR A 63 -7.94 -10.88 -3.14
CA THR A 63 -8.53 -11.04 -1.80
C THR A 63 -8.46 -9.75 -1.01
N TRP A 64 -7.35 -9.02 -1.15
CA TRP A 64 -7.19 -7.70 -0.55
C TRP A 64 -7.98 -6.58 -1.23
N LYS A 65 -8.64 -6.86 -2.35
CA LYS A 65 -9.32 -5.85 -3.18
C LYS A 65 -8.40 -4.69 -3.55
N ALA A 66 -7.14 -5.01 -3.87
CA ALA A 66 -6.06 -4.02 -4.00
C ALA A 66 -6.35 -2.92 -5.04
N ASN A 67 -7.03 -3.24 -6.15
CA ASN A 67 -7.43 -2.26 -7.15
C ASN A 67 -8.39 -1.20 -6.57
N GLU A 68 -9.40 -1.65 -5.82
CA GLU A 68 -10.37 -0.76 -5.18
C GLU A 68 -9.71 0.05 -4.06
N LEU A 69 -8.84 -0.58 -3.26
CA LEU A 69 -8.12 0.07 -2.16
C LEU A 69 -7.23 1.20 -2.69
N VAL A 70 -6.40 0.91 -3.70
CA VAL A 70 -5.55 1.91 -4.35
C VAL A 70 -6.38 3.01 -5.02
N SER A 71 -7.49 2.66 -5.67
CA SER A 71 -8.38 3.65 -6.30
C SER A 71 -9.01 4.58 -5.26
N MET A 72 -9.41 4.06 -4.11
CA MET A 72 -9.92 4.86 -2.99
C MET A 72 -8.86 5.82 -2.46
N ILE A 73 -7.62 5.34 -2.22
CA ILE A 73 -6.51 6.20 -1.77
C ILE A 73 -6.26 7.31 -2.80
N ASN A 74 -6.26 6.99 -4.10
CA ASN A 74 -6.05 7.98 -5.15
C ASN A 74 -7.15 9.04 -5.22
N ALA A 75 -8.39 8.67 -4.92
CA ALA A 75 -9.50 9.61 -4.88
C ALA A 75 -9.40 10.56 -3.68
N LEU A 76 -8.94 10.07 -2.52
CA LEU A 76 -8.83 10.85 -1.29
C LEU A 76 -7.52 11.66 -1.20
N GLN A 77 -6.42 11.07 -1.68
CA GLN A 77 -5.05 11.56 -1.56
C GLN A 77 -4.34 11.42 -2.93
N PRO A 78 -4.68 12.25 -3.93
CA PRO A 78 -4.22 12.08 -5.30
C PRO A 78 -2.69 12.17 -5.44
N SER A 79 -2.01 12.85 -4.53
CA SER A 79 -0.54 12.98 -4.52
C SER A 79 0.17 11.88 -3.71
N ALA A 80 -0.56 11.07 -2.94
CA ALA A 80 0.06 9.98 -2.17
C ALA A 80 0.59 8.89 -3.09
N LEU A 81 1.79 8.40 -2.77
CA LEU A 81 2.41 7.25 -3.41
C LEU A 81 2.05 5.96 -2.67
N VAL A 82 1.85 4.87 -3.41
CA VAL A 82 1.59 3.53 -2.85
C VAL A 82 2.67 2.55 -3.31
N ASN A 83 3.15 1.68 -2.42
CA ASN A 83 4.13 0.65 -2.75
C ASN A 83 3.47 -0.59 -3.40
N ASP A 84 4.30 -1.56 -3.77
CA ASP A 84 3.96 -2.80 -4.48
C ASP A 84 3.58 -3.99 -3.58
N ARG A 85 3.46 -3.76 -2.27
CA ARG A 85 3.08 -4.78 -1.28
C ARG A 85 1.56 -4.89 -1.16
N LEU A 86 0.93 -5.26 -2.27
CA LEU A 86 -0.53 -5.25 -2.43
C LEU A 86 -1.15 -6.66 -2.49
N GLY A 87 -0.33 -7.69 -2.35
CA GLY A 87 -0.73 -9.09 -2.27
C GLY A 87 0.46 -10.03 -2.47
N ALA A 88 0.25 -11.30 -2.13
CA ALA A 88 1.20 -12.36 -2.36
C ALA A 88 1.65 -12.38 -3.84
N GLY A 89 2.96 -12.23 -4.08
CA GLY A 89 3.54 -12.23 -5.42
C GLY A 89 3.45 -10.90 -6.19
N GLU A 90 2.92 -9.82 -5.60
CA GLU A 90 2.80 -8.52 -6.30
C GLU A 90 4.09 -7.70 -6.31
N ARG A 91 5.02 -7.97 -5.38
CA ARG A 91 6.28 -7.22 -5.26
C ARG A 91 7.06 -7.28 -6.57
N GLY A 92 7.38 -6.11 -7.13
CA GLY A 92 8.10 -5.99 -8.40
C GLY A 92 7.30 -6.22 -9.68
N VAL A 93 6.06 -6.65 -9.56
CA VAL A 93 5.22 -7.07 -10.68
C VAL A 93 4.06 -6.10 -10.86
N SER A 94 3.45 -5.69 -9.75
CA SER A 94 2.26 -4.87 -9.74
C SER A 94 2.43 -3.58 -10.54
N ARG A 95 1.43 -3.24 -11.35
CA ARG A 95 1.38 -1.96 -12.10
C ARG A 95 0.40 -0.98 -11.46
N ILE A 96 -0.25 -1.39 -10.39
CA ILE A 96 -1.20 -0.56 -9.67
C ILE A 96 -0.55 0.27 -8.55
N CYS A 97 0.68 -0.06 -8.17
CA CYS A 97 1.52 0.75 -7.29
C CYS A 97 2.19 1.92 -8.03
N ASP A 98 2.86 2.79 -7.28
CA ASP A 98 3.69 3.89 -7.79
C ASP A 98 5.19 3.54 -7.79
N PHE A 99 5.65 2.74 -6.82
CA PHE A 99 7.04 2.32 -6.69
C PHE A 99 7.17 0.88 -6.17
N TYR A 100 8.31 0.27 -6.45
CA TYR A 100 8.64 -1.08 -5.97
C TYR A 100 9.50 -1.02 -4.71
N THR A 101 9.36 -2.04 -3.86
CA THR A 101 10.13 -2.17 -2.62
C THR A 101 11.09 -3.34 -2.68
N ARG A 102 12.30 -3.14 -2.14
CA ARG A 102 13.28 -4.20 -1.87
C ARG A 102 13.57 -4.19 -0.38
N GLU A 103 13.76 -5.37 0.17
CA GLU A 103 14.00 -5.55 1.60
C GLU A 103 15.12 -6.55 1.86
N GLN A 104 15.11 -7.69 1.16
CA GLN A 104 16.05 -8.76 1.45
C GLN A 104 17.36 -8.60 0.66
N PRO A 105 18.52 -8.97 1.22
CA PRO A 105 19.80 -8.94 0.50
C PRO A 105 19.77 -9.71 -0.82
N SER A 106 18.99 -10.79 -0.89
CA SER A 106 18.79 -11.58 -2.11
C SER A 106 18.05 -10.85 -3.22
N GLU A 107 17.38 -9.73 -2.92
CA GLU A 107 16.67 -8.89 -3.88
C GLU A 107 17.56 -7.73 -4.37
N ILE A 108 18.69 -7.47 -3.70
CA ILE A 108 19.69 -6.48 -4.13
C ILE A 108 20.31 -6.98 -5.44
N ASP A 109 20.47 -6.09 -6.42
CA ASP A 109 20.99 -6.36 -7.77
C ASP A 109 20.21 -7.33 -8.67
N VAL A 110 19.04 -7.83 -8.26
CA VAL A 110 18.16 -8.61 -9.16
C VAL A 110 17.50 -7.69 -10.20
N PRO A 111 17.59 -7.97 -11.51
CA PRO A 111 16.91 -7.19 -12.54
C PRO A 111 15.37 -7.29 -12.41
N MET A 112 14.68 -6.15 -12.43
CA MET A 112 13.22 -6.08 -12.36
C MET A 112 12.67 -5.26 -13.54
N GLY A 113 11.38 -5.40 -13.82
CA GLY A 113 10.68 -4.65 -14.89
C GLY A 113 10.55 -3.14 -14.66
N PHE A 114 11.36 -2.58 -13.77
CA PHE A 114 11.42 -1.19 -13.36
C PHE A 114 12.69 -0.52 -13.85
N LYS A 115 12.58 0.73 -14.28
CA LYS A 115 13.73 1.61 -14.45
C LYS A 115 13.60 2.77 -13.47
N ALA A 116 14.63 3.01 -12.67
CA ALA A 116 14.72 4.17 -11.80
C ALA A 116 14.34 5.46 -12.57
N GLY A 117 13.52 6.31 -11.96
CA GLY A 117 13.05 7.56 -12.57
C GLY A 117 11.82 7.45 -13.48
N ARG A 118 11.24 6.26 -13.66
CA ARG A 118 9.90 6.10 -14.27
C ARG A 118 8.93 5.53 -13.25
N PRO A 119 8.13 6.35 -12.57
CA PRO A 119 7.14 5.84 -11.63
C PRO A 119 6.16 4.91 -12.35
N CYS A 120 5.69 3.87 -11.65
CA CYS A 120 4.84 2.84 -12.24
C CYS A 120 3.49 3.41 -12.73
N ARG A 121 3.07 4.51 -12.10
CA ARG A 121 2.00 5.41 -12.54
C ARG A 121 2.55 6.83 -12.69
N GLY A 122 1.96 7.65 -13.56
CA GLY A 122 2.47 8.99 -13.94
C GLY A 122 2.45 10.08 -12.86
N LYS A 123 2.37 9.72 -11.56
CA LYS A 123 2.45 10.67 -10.46
C LYS A 123 3.89 11.13 -10.28
N ARG A 124 4.10 12.44 -10.16
CA ARG A 124 5.40 13.02 -9.79
C ARG A 124 5.48 13.11 -8.26
N ALA A 125 6.53 12.51 -7.70
CA ALA A 125 6.89 12.63 -6.28
C ALA A 125 7.38 14.05 -5.97
#